data_AF-A0AAD3N359-F1
#
_entry.id   AF-A0AAD3N359-F1
#
_cell.length_a   1.000
_cell.length_b   1.000
_cell.length_c   1.000
_cell.angle_alpha   90.00
_cell.angle_beta   90.00
_cell.angle_gamma   90.00
#
_symmetry.space_group_name_H-M   'P 1'
#
loop_
_entity.id
_entity.type
_entity.pdbx_description
1 polymer ?
#
loop_
_entity_poly.entity_id
_entity_poly.type
_entity_poly.pdbx_seq_one_letter_code
_entity_poly.pdbx_strand_id
1 'polypeptide(L)' 'MCRHLKRVLEHTDTNRMTTQNIGIVFGTTLMRPERDIGNMAVNMVYQNQAVELILSEFDHIFGTRGPS' A
#
# COMPACT_ATOMS: atom_id res chain seq x y z
N MET A 1 5.77 -2.57 8.75
CA MET A 1 5.49 -1.39 7.91
C MET A 1 3.99 -1.21 7.62
N CYS A 2 3.31 -2.12 6.91
CA CYS A 2 1.89 -1.95 6.53
C CYS A 2 0.95 -1.67 7.71
N ARG A 3 1.17 -2.33 8.87
CA ARG A 3 0.43 -2.03 10.12
C ARG A 3 0.57 -0.56 10.58
N HIS A 4 1.74 0.04 10.38
CA HIS A 4 1.99 1.44 10.71
C HIS A 4 1.26 2.37 9.74
N LEU A 5 1.35 2.09 8.43
CA LEU A 5 0.62 2.84 7.40
C LEU A 5 -0.90 2.77 7.61
N LYS A 6 -1.43 1.63 8.07
CA LYS A 6 -2.84 1.49 8.47
C LYS A 6 -3.22 2.46 9.59
N ARG A 7 -2.36 2.66 10.59
CA ARG A 7 -2.57 3.68 11.64
C ARG A 7 -2.49 5.11 11.11
N VAL A 8 -1.65 5.38 10.10
CA VAL A 8 -1.61 6.69 9.43
C VAL A 8 -2.95 6.96 8.75
N LEU A 9 -3.53 5.97 8.06
CA LEU A 9 -4.83 6.08 7.41
C LEU A 9 -5.99 6.29 8.40
N GLU A 10 -5.90 5.75 9.61
CA GLU A 10 -6.87 6.01 10.70
C GLU A 10 -6.93 7.49 11.10
N HIS A 11 -5.94 8.31 10.74
CA HIS A 11 -5.87 9.75 11.03
C HIS A 11 -6.03 10.62 9.77
N THR A 12 -6.68 10.09 8.72
CA THR A 12 -6.85 10.80 7.42
C THR A 12 -7.49 12.19 7.56
N ASP A 13 -8.39 12.39 8.52
CA ASP A 13 -9.06 13.69 8.73
C ASP A 13 -8.08 14.79 9.14
N THR A 14 -6.99 14.45 9.84
CA THR A 14 -5.99 15.42 10.31
C THR A 14 -4.76 15.47 9.40
N ASN A 15 -4.27 14.34 8.92
CA ASN A 15 -3.06 14.27 8.10
C ASN A 15 -3.31 14.31 6.59
N ARG A 16 -4.57 14.21 6.15
CA ARG A 16 -5.01 14.22 4.74
C ARG A 16 -4.41 13.11 3.87
N MET A 17 -3.85 12.07 4.48
CA MET A 17 -3.28 10.92 3.77
C MET A 17 -4.37 9.91 3.45
N THR A 18 -4.72 9.84 2.17
CA THR A 18 -5.58 8.79 1.62
C THR A 18 -4.76 7.55 1.25
N THR A 19 -5.44 6.43 1.05
CA THR A 19 -4.81 5.18 0.57
C THR A 19 -4.07 5.40 -0.76
N GLN A 20 -4.62 6.23 -1.66
CA GLN A 20 -3.95 6.64 -2.91
C GLN A 20 -2.67 7.44 -2.67
N ASN A 21 -2.70 8.44 -1.77
CA ASN A 21 -1.52 9.24 -1.45
C ASN A 21 -0.40 8.36 -0.86
N ILE A 22 -0.76 7.40 -0.02
CA ILE A 22 0.17 6.41 0.51
C ILE A 22 0.68 5.49 -0.61
N GLY A 23 -0.19 5.02 -1.51
CA GLY A 23 0.19 4.21 -2.67
C GLY A 23 1.21 4.90 -3.58
N ILE A 24 1.04 6.20 -3.85
CA ILE A 24 1.97 6.99 -4.68
C ILE A 24 3.36 7.10 -4.02
N VAL A 25 3.42 7.38 -2.72
CA VAL A 25 4.69 7.59 -2.00
C VAL A 25 5.39 6.26 -1.70
N PHE A 26 4.64 5.27 -1.24
CA PHE A 26 5.20 3.99 -0.76
C PHE A 26 5.17 2.88 -1.80
N GLY A 27 4.41 3.00 -2.89
CA GLY A 27 4.38 2.04 -4.01
C GLY A 27 5.78 1.78 -4.54
N THR A 28 6.50 2.85 -4.90
CA THR A 28 7.87 2.75 -5.39
C THR A 28 8.87 2.26 -4.34
N THR A 29 8.64 2.56 -3.05
CA THR A 29 9.54 2.15 -1.95
C THR A 29 9.36 0.69 -1.57
N LEU A 30 8.13 0.19 -1.56
CA LEU A 30 7.80 -1.17 -1.13
C LEU A 30 7.91 -2.19 -2.27
N MET A 31 7.69 -1.75 -3.51
CA MET A 31 7.56 -2.63 -4.68
C MET A 31 8.57 -2.28 -5.77
N ARG A 32 9.72 -1.69 -5.40
CA ARG A 32 10.78 -1.32 -6.35
C ARG A 32 11.28 -2.57 -7.09
N PRO A 33 11.26 -2.58 -8.43
CA PRO A 33 11.78 -3.70 -9.20
C PRO A 33 13.31 -3.66 -9.19
N GLU A 34 13.95 -4.83 -9.18
CA GLU A 34 15.42 -4.94 -9.26
C GLU A 34 15.96 -4.51 -10.63
N ARG A 35 15.12 -4.64 -11.68
CA ARG A 35 15.43 -4.23 -13.04
C ARG A 35 14.21 -3.54 -13.64
N ASP A 36 14.39 -2.40 -14.29
CA ASP A 36 13.35 -1.73 -15.07
C ASP A 36 13.14 -2.47 -16.40
N ILE A 37 12.43 -3.59 -16.32
CA ILE A 37 12.02 -4.40 -17.47
C ILE A 37 10.56 -4.07 -17.76
N GLY A 38 10.29 -3.44 -18.91
CA GLY A 38 8.94 -3.09 -19.34
C GLY A 38 8.61 -1.60 -19.27
N ASN A 39 7.33 -1.27 -19.43
CA ASN A 39 6.86 0.11 -19.42
C ASN A 39 6.83 0.66 -17.99
N MET A 40 7.75 1.57 -17.67
CA MET A 40 7.86 2.20 -16.34
C MET A 40 6.55 2.78 -15.82
N ALA A 41 5.75 3.43 -16.68
CA ALA A 41 4.48 4.02 -16.27
C ALA A 41 3.47 2.96 -15.81
N VAL A 42 3.42 1.84 -16.53
CA VAL A 42 2.55 0.71 -16.22
C VAL A 42 2.99 0.05 -14.90
N ASN A 43 4.30 -0.15 -14.72
CA ASN A 43 4.85 -0.72 -13.50
C ASN A 43 4.54 0.16 -12.28
N MET A 44 4.68 1.48 -12.37
CA MET A 44 4.32 2.40 -11.28
C MET A 44 2.84 2.30 -10.90
N VAL A 45 1.94 2.22 -11.89
CA VAL A 45 0.51 2.07 -11.62
C VAL A 45 0.22 0.78 -10.86
N TYR A 46 0.80 -0.34 -11.28
CA TYR A 46 0.60 -1.62 -10.59
C TYR A 46 1.19 -1.63 -9.18
N GLN A 47 2.35 -1.00 -8.97
CA GLN A 47 2.96 -0.88 -7.65
C GLN A 47 2.07 -0.09 -6.69
N ASN A 48 1.52 1.03 -7.14
CA ASN A 48 0.62 1.86 -6.34
C ASN A 48 -0.66 1.07 -5.99
N GLN A 49 -1.29 0.44 -6.98
CA GLN A 49 -2.50 -0.37 -6.78
C GLN A 49 -2.25 -1.55 -5.83
N ALA A 50 -1.10 -2.22 -5.93
CA ALA A 50 -0.76 -3.30 -5.03
C ALA A 50 -0.67 -2.82 -3.57
N VAL A 51 -0.02 -1.68 -3.34
CA VAL A 51 0.04 -1.08 -1.99
C VAL A 51 -1.34 -0.65 -1.51
N GLU A 52 -2.17 -0.06 -2.37
CA GLU A 52 -3.55 0.30 -2.02
C GLU A 52 -4.39 -0.90 -1.61
N LEU A 53 -4.27 -2.02 -2.34
CA LEU A 53 -4.96 -3.27 -2.04
C LEU A 53 -4.47 -3.85 -0.71
N ILE A 54 -3.15 -3.91 -0.50
CA ILE A 54 -2.51 -4.41 0.73
C ILE A 54 -3.01 -3.66 1.97
N LEU A 55 -3.24 -2.34 1.84
CA LEU A 55 -3.71 -1.50 2.94
C LEU A 55 -5.22 -1.58 3.14
N SER A 56 -5.99 -1.65 2.05
CA SER A 56 -7.46 -1.79 2.12
C SER A 56 -7.88 -3.14 2.68
N GLU A 57 -7.20 -4.20 2.26
CA GLU A 57 -7.46 -5.59 2.68
C GLU A 57 -6.53 -6.04 3.81
N PHE A 58 -5.97 -5.11 4.57
CA PHE A 58 -4.92 -5.40 5.57
C PHE A 58 -5.33 -6.50 6.56
N ASP A 59 -6.55 -6.45 7.07
CA ASP A 59 -7.05 -7.44 8.04
C ASP A 59 -7.37 -8.79 7.38
N HIS A 60 -7.69 -8.81 6.09
CA HIS A 60 -7.87 -10.07 5.35
C HIS A 60 -6.53 -10.75 5.03
N ILE A 61 -5.52 -9.96 4.64
CA ILE A 61 -4.20 -10.44 4.22
C ILE A 61 -3.32 -10.78 5.44
N PHE A 62 -3.37 -9.97 6.49
CA PHE A 62 -2.49 -10.10 7.66
C PHE A 62 -3.23 -10.33 8.98
N GLY A 63 -4.57 -10.39 8.99
CA GLY A 63 -5.31 -10.80 10.17
C GLY A 63 -5.04 -12.25 10.49
N THR A 64 -4.69 -12.53 11.75
CA THR A 64 -4.74 -13.89 12.26
C THR A 64 -6.20 -14.34 12.20
N ARG A 65 -6.52 -15.41 11.47
CA ARG A 65 -7.73 -16.18 11.75
C ARG A 65 -7.67 -16.56 13.23
N GLY A 66 -8.33 -15.79 14.09
CA GLY A 66 -8.54 -16.21 15.47
C GLY A 66 -9.36 -17.51 15.44
N PRO A 67 -9.13 -18.46 16.36
CA PRO A 67 -9.95 -19.65 16.42
C PRO A 67 -11.39 -19.23 16.68
N SER A 68 -12.28 -19.67 15.79
CA SER A 68 -13.74 -19.65 15.94
C SER A 68 -14.19 -20.31 17.24
#